data_AF-A0A4S2HFS9-F1
#
_entry.id   AF-A0A4S2HFS9-F1
#
_cell.length_a   1.000
_cell.length_b   1.000
_cell.length_c   1.000
_cell.angle_alpha   90.00
_cell.angle_beta   90.00
_cell.angle_gamma   90.00
#
_symmetry.space_group_name_H-M   'P 1'
#
loop_
_entity.id
_entity.type
_entity.pdbx_description
1 polymer ?
#
loop_
_entity_poly.entity_id
_entity_poly.type
_entity_poly.pdbx_seq_one_letter_code
_entity_poly.pdbx_strand_id
1 'polypeptide(L)'
;MDKQTIIKNILTIYSKFGITQEDIEPLIDESVKEGRSYDSIYFFLQLALTDVCGLDFFWCTSRQMGRALGRTDEEMLEIMKQVDEQVVREEELDKPFRVPVEVGEKFFMDKGE
;
A
#
# COMPACT_ATOMS: atom_id res chain seq x y z
N MET A 1 4.83 5.69 9.50
CA MET A 1 5.93 5.95 8.53
C MET A 1 6.18 7.46 8.43
N ASP A 2 7.29 7.92 7.80
CA ASP A 2 7.53 9.34 7.48
C ASP A 2 7.82 9.55 5.98
N LYS A 3 7.84 10.81 5.53
CA LYS A 3 8.05 11.20 4.13
C LYS A 3 9.34 10.63 3.53
N GLN A 4 10.46 10.72 4.25
CA GLN A 4 11.77 10.27 3.75
C GLN A 4 11.82 8.76 3.59
N THR A 5 11.17 8.04 4.51
CA THR A 5 11.02 6.58 4.43
C THR A 5 10.20 6.18 3.21
N ILE A 6 9.09 6.88 2.91
CA ILE A 6 8.29 6.63 1.70
C ILE A 6 9.13 6.82 0.44
N ILE A 7 9.78 7.98 0.30
CA ILE A 7 10.61 8.30 -0.87
C ILE A 7 11.67 7.21 -1.07
N LYS A 8 12.40 6.86 0.00
CA LYS A 8 13.42 5.81 -0.06
C LYS A 8 12.84 4.46 -0.51
N ASN A 9 11.72 4.04 0.07
CA ASN A 9 11.10 2.74 -0.24
C ASN A 9 10.59 2.69 -1.68
N ILE A 10 9.92 3.75 -2.13
CA ILE A 10 9.43 3.86 -3.51
C ILE A 10 10.60 3.85 -4.50
N LEU A 11 11.62 4.68 -4.30
CA LEU A 11 12.76 4.74 -5.22
C LEU A 11 13.58 3.45 -5.23
N THR A 12 13.62 2.71 -4.12
CA THR A 12 14.26 1.37 -4.09
C THR A 12 13.63 0.40 -5.09
N ILE A 13 12.32 0.52 -5.33
CA ILE A 13 11.57 -0.38 -6.19
C ILE A 13 11.45 0.18 -7.61
N TYR A 14 11.07 1.46 -7.72
CA TYR A 14 10.59 2.04 -8.97
C TYR A 14 11.61 2.87 -9.75
N SER A 15 12.76 3.22 -9.16
CA SER A 15 13.79 4.02 -9.86
C SER A 15 14.30 3.36 -11.14
N LYS A 16 14.36 2.02 -11.17
CA LYS A 16 14.74 1.25 -12.36
C LYS A 16 13.77 1.39 -13.54
N PHE A 17 12.56 1.91 -13.30
CA PHE A 17 11.56 2.23 -14.33
C PHE A 17 11.53 3.72 -14.68
N GLY A 18 12.49 4.51 -14.18
CA GLY A 18 12.60 5.94 -14.46
C GLY A 18 11.87 6.84 -13.47
N ILE A 19 11.27 6.30 -12.39
CA ILE A 19 10.64 7.10 -11.34
C ILE A 19 11.70 7.80 -10.50
N THR A 20 11.58 9.11 -10.36
CA THR A 20 12.49 9.96 -9.60
C THR A 20 11.82 10.54 -8.35
N GLN A 21 12.63 11.16 -7.48
CA GLN A 21 12.09 11.88 -6.33
C GLN A 21 11.19 13.04 -6.76
N GLU A 22 11.52 13.73 -7.86
CA GLU A 22 10.76 14.86 -8.38
C GLU A 22 9.34 14.46 -8.83
N ASP A 23 9.16 13.19 -9.25
CA ASP A 23 7.85 12.66 -9.65
C ASP A 23 6.95 12.37 -8.44
N ILE A 24 7.51 11.91 -7.32
CA ILE A 24 6.74 11.38 -6.19
C ILE A 24 6.62 12.36 -5.02
N GLU A 25 7.62 13.21 -4.79
CA GLU A 25 7.65 14.12 -3.66
C GLU A 25 6.48 15.11 -3.65
N PRO A 26 6.10 15.74 -4.79
CA PRO A 26 4.93 16.61 -4.86
C PRO A 26 3.61 15.89 -4.52
N LEU A 27 3.46 14.63 -4.97
CA LEU A 27 2.27 13.81 -4.72
C LEU A 27 2.11 13.47 -3.23
N ILE A 28 3.23 13.20 -2.56
CA ILE A 28 3.27 12.98 -1.10
C ILE A 28 2.87 14.27 -0.38
N ASP A 29 3.45 15.41 -0.76
CA ASP A 29 3.18 16.69 -0.10
C ASP A 29 1.72 17.14 -0.27
N GLU A 30 1.13 16.95 -1.44
CA GLU A 30 -0.29 17.22 -1.68
C GLU A 30 -1.18 16.31 -0.82
N SER A 31 -0.91 15.00 -0.81
CA SER A 31 -1.68 14.04 -0.02
C SER A 31 -1.61 14.32 1.48
N VAL A 32 -0.46 14.77 1.99
CA VAL A 32 -0.31 15.19 3.39
C VAL A 32 -1.16 16.44 3.68
N LYS A 33 -1.21 17.41 2.76
CA LYS A 33 -2.09 18.60 2.89
C LYS A 33 -3.57 18.23 2.90
N GLU A 34 -3.96 17.18 2.20
CA GLU A 34 -5.31 16.59 2.25
C GLU A 34 -5.61 15.82 3.55
N GLY A 35 -4.64 15.69 4.45
CA GLY A 35 -4.79 15.00 5.73
C GLY A 35 -4.64 13.48 5.64
N ARG A 36 -4.07 12.94 4.56
CA ARG A 36 -3.81 11.50 4.43
C ARG A 36 -2.64 11.07 5.29
N SER A 37 -2.73 9.87 5.86
CA SER A 37 -1.63 9.27 6.63
C SER A 37 -0.51 8.80 5.70
N TYR A 38 0.74 8.84 6.17
CA TYR A 38 1.87 8.34 5.40
C TYR A 38 1.74 6.86 5.00
N ASP A 39 1.12 6.02 5.84
CA ASP A 39 0.85 4.62 5.49
C ASP A 39 -0.15 4.51 4.33
N SER A 40 -1.20 5.34 4.30
CA SER A 40 -2.13 5.38 3.17
C SER A 40 -1.48 5.90 1.89
N ILE A 41 -0.67 6.96 2.00
CA ILE A 41 0.07 7.55 0.88
C ILE A 41 1.01 6.51 0.26
N TYR A 42 1.77 5.81 1.09
CA TYR A 42 2.71 4.79 0.63
C TYR A 42 2.00 3.68 -0.16
N PHE A 43 0.92 3.14 0.39
CA PHE A 43 0.15 2.06 -0.24
C PHE A 43 -0.41 2.49 -1.61
N PHE A 44 -1.01 3.68 -1.68
CA PHE A 44 -1.61 4.17 -2.90
C PHE A 44 -0.58 4.58 -3.97
N LEU A 45 0.57 5.13 -3.56
CA LEU A 45 1.69 5.36 -4.49
C LEU A 45 2.25 4.06 -5.05
N GLN A 46 2.40 3.01 -4.21
CA GLN A 46 2.82 1.71 -4.72
C GLN A 46 1.84 1.19 -5.77
N LEU A 47 0.52 1.28 -5.53
CA LEU A 47 -0.43 0.83 -6.53
C LEU A 47 -0.29 1.63 -7.84
N ALA A 48 -0.38 2.96 -7.77
CA ALA A 48 -0.37 3.81 -8.95
C ALA A 48 0.92 3.64 -9.78
N LEU A 49 2.07 3.54 -9.12
CA LEU A 49 3.35 3.34 -9.80
C LEU A 49 3.49 1.94 -10.38
N THR A 50 2.90 0.93 -9.73
CA THR A 50 2.88 -0.45 -10.26
C THR A 50 2.11 -0.51 -11.57
N ASP A 51 0.93 0.11 -11.60
CA ASP A 51 0.11 0.21 -12.81
C ASP A 51 0.82 0.97 -13.93
N VAL A 52 1.30 2.19 -13.65
CA VAL A 52 1.99 3.03 -14.65
C VAL A 52 3.28 2.39 -15.18
N CYS A 53 3.97 1.58 -14.36
CA CYS A 53 5.16 0.83 -14.80
C CYS A 53 4.82 -0.46 -15.58
N GLY A 54 3.55 -0.78 -15.78
CA GLY A 54 3.11 -2.01 -16.46
C GLY A 54 3.41 -3.28 -15.68
N LEU A 55 3.39 -3.21 -14.34
CA LEU A 55 3.58 -4.36 -13.46
C LEU A 55 2.22 -4.90 -13.01
N ASP A 56 2.11 -6.23 -12.90
CA ASP A 56 0.82 -6.85 -12.54
C ASP A 56 0.51 -6.78 -11.03
N PHE A 57 1.53 -6.59 -10.18
CA PHE A 57 1.38 -6.63 -8.73
C PHE A 57 2.49 -5.87 -7.98
N PHE A 58 2.20 -5.54 -6.72
CA PHE A 58 3.20 -5.10 -5.75
C PHE A 58 3.15 -5.95 -4.47
N TRP A 59 4.21 -5.87 -3.67
CA TRP A 59 4.29 -6.57 -2.39
C TRP A 59 3.82 -5.67 -1.24
N CYS A 60 2.97 -6.21 -0.39
CA CYS A 60 2.45 -5.56 0.80
C CYS A 60 2.20 -6.61 1.91
N THR A 61 2.21 -6.18 3.17
CA THR A 61 1.77 -7.03 4.29
C THR A 61 0.34 -6.67 4.72
N SER A 62 -0.36 -7.57 5.39
CA SER A 62 -1.74 -7.31 5.84
C SER A 62 -1.76 -6.17 6.84
N ARG A 63 -0.72 -6.06 7.66
CA ARG A 63 -0.55 -4.94 8.58
C ARG A 63 -0.35 -3.60 7.86
N GLN A 64 0.45 -3.58 6.78
CA GLN A 64 0.62 -2.37 5.96
C GLN A 64 -0.71 -1.95 5.33
N MET A 65 -1.45 -2.91 4.77
CA MET A 65 -2.77 -2.67 4.20
C MET A 65 -3.76 -2.16 5.27
N GLY A 66 -3.77 -2.77 6.46
CA GLY A 66 -4.60 -2.34 7.57
C GLY A 66 -4.34 -0.88 7.96
N ARG A 67 -3.07 -0.51 8.17
CA ARG A 67 -2.70 0.88 8.46
C ARG A 67 -3.11 1.86 7.36
N ALA A 68 -3.00 1.47 6.09
CA ALA A 68 -3.41 2.29 4.95
C ALA A 68 -4.93 2.50 4.90
N LEU A 69 -5.70 1.48 5.28
CA LEU A 69 -7.17 1.48 5.26
C LEU A 69 -7.80 1.93 6.59
N GLY A 70 -7.00 2.21 7.62
CA GLY A 70 -7.48 2.59 8.95
C GLY A 70 -8.06 1.41 9.75
N ARG A 71 -7.63 0.18 9.44
CA ARG A 71 -8.01 -1.04 10.14
C ARG A 71 -6.99 -1.43 11.19
N THR A 72 -7.46 -2.02 12.29
CA THR A 72 -6.58 -2.58 13.33
C THR A 72 -6.01 -3.93 12.92
N ASP A 73 -4.95 -4.36 13.59
CA ASP A 73 -4.37 -5.70 13.43
C ASP A 73 -5.39 -6.80 13.74
N GLU A 74 -6.25 -6.59 14.74
CA GLU A 74 -7.34 -7.51 15.08
C GLU A 74 -8.35 -7.63 13.95
N GLU A 75 -8.79 -6.51 13.35
CA GLU A 75 -9.68 -6.53 12.18
C GLU A 75 -9.03 -7.25 11.00
N MET A 76 -7.74 -6.99 10.74
CA MET A 76 -7.01 -7.67 9.67
C MET A 76 -6.87 -9.18 9.91
N LEU A 77 -6.66 -9.61 11.17
CA LEU A 77 -6.64 -11.02 11.53
C LEU A 77 -7.98 -11.70 11.29
N GLU A 78 -9.08 -11.05 11.67
CA GLU A 78 -10.42 -11.58 11.41
C GLU A 78 -10.71 -11.67 9.91
N ILE A 79 -10.32 -10.66 9.12
CA ILE A 79 -10.41 -10.71 7.66
C ILE A 79 -9.60 -11.88 7.10
N MET A 80 -8.37 -12.07 7.56
CA MET A 80 -7.53 -13.18 7.08
C MET A 80 -8.12 -14.55 7.42
N LYS A 81 -8.71 -14.73 8.61
CA LYS A 81 -9.40 -15.98 9.00
C LYS A 81 -10.64 -16.28 8.17
N GLN A 82 -11.29 -15.24 7.64
CA GLN A 82 -12.45 -15.41 6.75
C GLN A 82 -12.03 -15.84 5.34
N VAL A 83 -10.83 -15.47 4.91
CA VAL A 83 -10.30 -15.76 3.57
C VAL A 83 -9.48 -17.05 3.53
N ASP A 84 -8.81 -17.40 4.62
CA ASP A 84 -8.00 -18.61 4.77
C ASP A 84 -8.56 -19.52 5.88
N GLU A 85 -8.92 -20.76 5.53
CA GLU A 85 -9.45 -21.76 6.48
C GLU A 85 -8.40 -22.26 7.49
N GLN A 86 -7.14 -21.82 7.39
CA GLN A 86 -6.07 -22.18 8.30
C GLN A 86 -5.99 -21.28 9.55
N VAL A 87 -5.20 -21.73 10.53
CA VAL A 87 -4.91 -20.94 11.73
C VAL A 87 -4.06 -19.74 11.37
N VAL A 88 -4.70 -18.58 11.23
CA VAL A 88 -4.02 -17.28 11.08
C VAL A 88 -3.50 -16.83 12.44
N ARG A 89 -2.20 -16.54 12.50
CA ARG A 89 -1.52 -16.00 13.68
C ARG A 89 -1.09 -14.56 13.44
N GLU A 90 -0.78 -13.82 14.49
CA GLU A 90 -0.39 -12.41 14.38
C GLU A 90 0.85 -12.21 13.50
N GLU A 91 1.83 -13.11 13.57
CA GLU A 91 3.02 -13.08 12.72
C GLU A 91 2.71 -13.18 11.22
N GLU A 92 1.53 -13.70 10.84
CA GLU A 92 1.09 -13.76 9.44
C GLU A 92 0.76 -12.36 8.90
N LEU A 93 0.45 -11.39 9.76
CA LEU A 93 0.16 -10.01 9.34
C LEU A 93 1.37 -9.30 8.74
N ASP A 94 2.58 -9.72 9.10
CA ASP A 94 3.84 -9.18 8.58
C ASP A 94 4.40 -9.97 7.39
N LYS A 95 3.75 -11.07 6.99
CA LYS A 95 4.19 -11.81 5.82
C LYS A 95 3.81 -11.03 4.55
N PRO A 96 4.77 -10.74 3.66
CA PRO A 96 4.46 -10.06 2.42
C PRO A 96 3.70 -10.99 1.48
N PHE A 97 2.65 -10.46 0.86
CA PHE A 97 1.90 -11.12 -0.20
C PHE A 97 1.79 -10.21 -1.42
N ARG A 98 1.47 -10.82 -2.57
CA ARG A 98 1.28 -10.09 -3.83
C ARG A 98 -0.11 -9.50 -3.85
N VAL A 99 -0.20 -8.19 -4.07
CA VAL A 99 -1.44 -7.48 -4.31
C VAL A 99 -1.52 -7.21 -5.82
N PRO A 100 -2.43 -7.87 -6.55
CA PRO A 100 -2.69 -7.55 -7.95
C PRO A 100 -3.15 -6.10 -8.09
N VAL A 101 -2.77 -5.43 -9.18
CA VAL A 101 -3.19 -4.04 -9.44
C VAL A 101 -4.71 -3.93 -9.44
N GLU A 102 -5.40 -4.84 -10.12
CA GLU A 102 -6.87 -4.90 -10.19
C GLU A 102 -7.56 -4.99 -8.82
N VAL A 103 -6.92 -5.63 -7.83
CA VAL A 103 -7.45 -5.73 -6.46
C VAL A 103 -7.24 -4.42 -5.74
N GLY A 104 -6.07 -3.80 -5.91
CA GLY A 104 -5.80 -2.46 -5.38
C GLY A 104 -6.75 -1.40 -5.92
N GLU A 105 -7.09 -1.45 -7.21
CA GLU A 105 -7.97 -0.47 -7.86
C GLU A 105 -9.40 -0.49 -7.34
N LYS A 106 -9.90 -1.67 -6.96
CA LYS A 106 -11.23 -1.78 -6.31
C LYS A 106 -11.29 -0.96 -5.02
N PHE A 107 -10.19 -0.92 -4.25
CA PHE A 107 -10.12 -0.06 -3.06
C PHE A 107 -10.13 1.45 -3.39
N PHE A 108 -9.69 1.86 -4.58
CA PHE A 108 -9.79 3.25 -5.05
C PHE A 108 -11.22 3.62 -5.43
N MET A 109 -11.97 2.70 -6.05
CA MET A 109 -13.33 2.95 -6.53
C MET A 109 -14.38 2.91 -5.41
N ASP A 110 -14.17 2.09 -4.37
CA ASP A 110 -15.12 1.96 -3.24
C ASP A 110 -15.14 3.17 -2.28
N LYS A 111 -14.25 4.17 -2.43
CA LYS A 111 -14.33 5.43 -1.68
C LYS A 111 -15.17 6.51 -2.41
N GLY A 112 -15.94 6.11 -3.41
CA GLY A 112 -16.81 6.96 -4.24
C GLY A 112 -18.30 6.91 -3.94
N GLU A 113 -18.75 6.38 -2.79
CA GLU A 113 -20.15 6.46 -2.33
C GLU A 113 -20.27 7.07 -0.93
#